data_AF-A0A938HJH6-F1
#
_entry.id   AF-A0A938HJH6-F1
#
_cell.length_a   1.000
_cell.length_b   1.000
_cell.length_c   1.000
_cell.angle_alpha   90.00
_cell.angle_beta   90.00
_cell.angle_gamma   90.00
#
_symmetry.space_group_name_H-M   'P 1'
#
loop_
_entity.id
_entity.type
_entity.pdbx_description
1 polymer ?
#
loop_
_entity_poly.entity_id
_entity_poly.type
_entity_poly.pdbx_seq_one_letter_code
_entity_poly.pdbx_strand_id
1 'polypeptide(L)' 'MTKRRDNPQALDAFIAKKAEIDAMLTRLRDLSDDHFDWSPDEINWGHVGTLGHYAELLKRITDSAFKEGEFAG' A
#
# COMPACT_ATOMS: atom_id res chain seq x y z
N MET A 1 23.12 -31.65 3.45
CA MET A 1 21.64 -31.54 3.46
C MET A 1 21.26 -30.41 4.37
N THR A 2 20.98 -29.23 3.82
CA THR A 2 20.50 -28.07 4.59
C THR A 2 19.09 -28.37 5.05
N LYS A 3 18.91 -28.65 6.34
CA LYS A 3 17.59 -28.82 6.96
C LYS A 3 16.87 -27.49 6.79
N ARG A 4 15.93 -27.39 5.85
CA ARG A 4 14.92 -26.31 5.85
C ARG A 4 14.32 -26.35 7.25
N ARG A 5 14.61 -25.35 8.06
CA ARG A 5 13.90 -25.14 9.32
C ARG A 5 12.56 -24.61 8.87
N ASP A 6 11.61 -25.51 8.62
CA ASP A 6 10.22 -25.13 8.46
C ASP A 6 9.86 -24.36 9.74
N ASN A 7 9.67 -23.04 9.61
CA ASN A 7 9.24 -22.17 10.70
C ASN A 7 7.76 -21.84 10.44
N PRO A 8 6.85 -22.77 10.74
CA PRO A 8 5.43 -22.59 10.44
C PRO A 8 4.87 -21.31 11.09
N GLN A 9 5.37 -20.92 12.28
CA GLN A 9 4.95 -19.68 12.93
C GLN A 9 5.32 -18.42 12.12
N ALA A 10 6.50 -18.40 11.50
CA ALA A 10 6.88 -17.28 10.64
C ALA A 10 6.07 -17.26 9.33
N LEU A 11 5.73 -18.43 8.79
CA LEU A 11 4.88 -18.53 7.60
C LEU A 11 3.45 -18.06 7.91
N ASP A 12 2.88 -18.49 9.02
CA ASP A 12 1.55 -18.08 9.46
C ASP A 12 1.50 -16.56 9.72
N ALA A 13 2.51 -16.03 10.41
CA ALA A 13 2.64 -14.59 10.64
C ALA A 13 2.77 -13.80 9.34
N PHE A 14 3.52 -14.32 8.36
CA PHE A 14 3.65 -13.72 7.04
C PHE A 14 2.30 -13.71 6.29
N ILE A 15 1.58 -14.83 6.26
CA ILE A 15 0.26 -14.93 5.61
C ILE A 15 -0.72 -13.97 6.26
N ALA A 16 -0.75 -13.90 7.60
CA ALA A 16 -1.60 -12.96 8.32
C ALA A 16 -1.29 -11.51 7.94
N LYS A 17 0.00 -11.12 7.92
CA LYS A 17 0.41 -9.77 7.53
C LYS A 17 0.11 -9.46 6.07
N LYS A 18 0.28 -10.43 5.16
CA LYS A 18 -0.11 -10.27 3.77
C LYS A 18 -1.62 -10.04 3.64
N ALA A 19 -2.44 -10.84 4.32
CA ALA A 19 -3.89 -10.70 4.29
C ALA A 19 -4.36 -9.33 4.84
N GLU A 20 -3.72 -8.83 5.89
CA GLU A 20 -3.96 -7.47 6.40
C GLU A 20 -3.65 -6.41 5.32
N ILE A 21 -2.51 -6.53 4.62
CA ILE A 21 -2.13 -5.60 3.54
C ILE A 21 -3.10 -5.69 2.36
N ASP A 22 -3.43 -6.89 1.90
CA ASP A 22 -4.38 -7.10 0.80
C ASP A 22 -5.75 -6.47 1.11
N ALA A 23 -6.22 -6.58 2.35
CA ALA A 23 -7.46 -5.95 2.79
C ALA A 23 -7.38 -4.41 2.78
N MET A 24 -6.25 -3.83 3.21
CA MET A 24 -6.04 -2.38 3.15
C MET A 24 -5.98 -1.87 1.70
N LEU A 25 -5.30 -2.59 0.81
CA LEU A 25 -5.23 -2.25 -0.61
C LEU A 25 -6.60 -2.32 -1.29
N THR A 26 -7.41 -3.32 -0.94
CA THR A 26 -8.79 -3.44 -1.45
C THR A 26 -9.63 -2.24 -1.03
N ARG A 27 -9.58 -1.84 0.26
CA ARG A 27 -10.31 -0.65 0.75
C ARG A 27 -9.89 0.64 0.04
N LEU A 28 -8.59 0.83 -0.20
CA LEU A 28 -8.09 2.00 -0.91
C LEU A 28 -8.55 2.02 -2.38
N ARG A 29 -8.63 0.85 -3.01
CA ARG A 29 -9.17 0.72 -4.36
C ARG A 29 -10.66 1.08 -4.38
N ASP A 30 -11.45 0.50 -3.48
CA ASP A 30 -12.89 0.78 -3.41
C ASP A 30 -13.14 2.28 -3.17
N LEU A 31 -12.37 2.90 -2.27
CA LEU A 31 -12.42 4.34 -2.03
C LEU A 31 -12.03 5.16 -3.27
N SER A 32 -11.02 4.72 -4.03
CA SER A 32 -10.65 5.38 -5.28
C SER A 32 -11.73 5.24 -6.35
N ASP A 33 -12.40 4.08 -6.43
CA ASP A 33 -13.49 3.84 -7.37
C ASP A 33 -14.70 4.73 -7.02
N ASP A 34 -14.91 5.07 -5.75
CA ASP A 34 -15.91 6.03 -5.26
C ASP A 34 -15.40 7.48 -5.17
N HIS A 35 -14.39 7.84 -5.96
CA HIS A 35 -13.84 9.21 -6.05
C HIS A 35 -13.38 9.79 -4.70
N PHE A 36 -12.89 8.93 -3.80
CA PHE A 36 -12.51 9.27 -2.42
C PHE A 36 -13.65 9.87 -1.59
N ASP A 37 -14.88 9.45 -1.86
CA ASP A 37 -16.12 9.94 -1.24
C ASP A 37 -16.36 11.45 -1.47
N TRP A 38 -15.77 12.03 -2.52
CA TRP A 38 -15.93 13.44 -2.85
C TRP A 38 -16.80 13.66 -4.08
N SER A 39 -17.75 14.58 -3.94
CA SER A 39 -18.52 15.12 -5.05
C SER A 39 -17.68 16.09 -5.90
N PRO A 40 -17.80 16.08 -7.24
CA PRO A 40 -17.09 17.03 -8.10
C PRO A 40 -17.25 18.50 -7.70
N ASP A 41 -18.41 18.89 -7.16
CA ASP A 41 -18.73 20.27 -6.79
C ASP A 41 -18.02 20.75 -5.52
N GLU A 42 -17.50 19.84 -4.68
CA GLU A 42 -16.80 20.20 -3.44
C GLU A 42 -15.26 20.15 -3.57
N ILE A 43 -14.76 19.64 -4.70
CA ILE A 43 -13.32 19.51 -4.96
C ILE A 43 -12.66 20.90 -4.94
N ASN A 44 -11.57 20.99 -4.17
CA ASN A 44 -10.78 22.21 -4.03
C ASN A 44 -9.30 21.84 -3.82
N TRP A 45 -8.43 22.84 -3.73
CA TRP A 45 -6.98 22.62 -3.57
C TRP A 45 -6.60 21.86 -2.29
N GLY A 46 -7.41 21.92 -1.24
CA GLY A 46 -7.23 21.09 -0.04
C GLY A 46 -7.41 19.60 -0.34
N HIS A 47 -8.43 19.24 -1.12
CA HIS A 47 -8.67 17.87 -1.59
C HIS A 47 -7.50 17.36 -2.46
N VAL A 48 -6.99 18.21 -3.35
CA VAL A 48 -5.79 17.90 -4.17
C VAL A 48 -4.57 17.64 -3.28
N GLY A 49 -4.36 18.47 -2.25
CA GLY A 49 -3.28 18.29 -1.27
C GLY A 49 -3.38 16.96 -0.52
N THR A 50 -4.58 16.58 -0.09
CA THR A 50 -4.82 15.30 0.58
C THR A 50 -4.48 14.11 -0.32
N LEU A 51 -4.91 14.11 -1.59
CA LEU A 51 -4.55 13.04 -2.53
C LEU A 51 -3.05 13.03 -2.86
N GLY A 52 -2.42 14.20 -2.95
CA GLY A 52 -0.97 14.31 -3.09
C GLY A 52 -0.25 13.59 -1.95
N HIS A 53 -0.68 13.79 -0.71
CA HIS A 53 -0.11 13.11 0.45
C HIS A 53 -0.30 11.58 0.39
N TYR A 54 -1.49 11.10 0.02
CA TYR A 54 -1.74 9.66 -0.12
C TYR A 54 -0.86 9.04 -1.22
N ALA A 55 -0.70 9.73 -2.35
CA ALA A 55 0.16 9.29 -3.44
C ALA A 55 1.64 9.18 -2.99
N GLU A 56 2.15 10.15 -2.22
CA GLU A 56 3.52 10.09 -1.67
C GLU A 56 3.74 8.90 -0.74
N LEU A 57 2.77 8.59 0.13
CA LEU A 57 2.84 7.42 1.02
C LEU A 57 2.86 6.11 0.24
N LEU A 58 1.95 5.95 -0.74
CA LEU A 58 1.90 4.77 -1.60
C LEU A 58 3.17 4.62 -2.44
N LYS A 59 3.70 5.73 -2.96
CA LYS A 59 4.97 5.75 -3.68
C LYS A 59 6.12 5.25 -2.80
N ARG A 60 6.27 5.77 -1.58
CA ARG A 60 7.33 5.32 -0.66
C ARG A 60 7.26 3.82 -0.35
N ILE A 61 6.05 3.27 -0.21
CA ILE A 61 5.86 1.84 0.01
C ILE A 61 6.27 1.04 -1.23
N THR A 62 5.84 1.49 -2.42
CA THR A 62 6.17 0.87 -3.70
C THR A 62 7.68 0.91 -3.97
N ASP A 63 8.30 2.09 -3.87
CA ASP A 63 9.74 2.29 -4.06
C ASP A 63 10.55 1.37 -3.14
N SER A 64 10.13 1.23 -1.87
CA SER A 64 10.76 0.32 -0.91
C SER A 64 10.56 -1.16 -1.25
N ALA A 65 9.42 -1.53 -1.83
CA ALA A 65 9.12 -2.92 -2.21
C ALA A 65 9.89 -3.35 -3.48
N PHE A 66 10.08 -2.43 -4.43
CA PHE A 66 10.73 -2.69 -5.72
C PHE A 66 12.19 -2.26 -5.78
N LYS A 67 12.73 -1.65 -4.70
CA LYS A 67 14.09 -1.10 -4.61
C LYS A 67 14.38 -0.02 -5.66
N GLU A 68 13.35 0.68 -6.12
CA GLU A 68 13.47 1.70 -7.16
C GLU A 68 14.25 2.95 -6.69
N GLY A 69 14.52 3.06 -5.38
CA GLY A 69 15.42 4.05 -4.80
C GLY A 69 16.90 3.63 -4.65
N GLU A 70 17.25 2.35 -4.83
CA GLU A 70 18.63 1.85 -4.66
C GLU A 70 19.42 1.75 -5.99
N PHE A 71 18.77 1.93 -7.15
CA PHE A 71 19.41 1.84 -8.48
C PHE A 71 19.34 3.13 -9.32
N ALA A 72 18.93 4.25 -8.73
CA ALA A 72 18.94 5.57 -9.38
C ALA A 72 20.18 6.42 -9.02
N GLY A 73 21.30 5.78 -8.69
CA GLY A 73 22.58 6.41 -8.35
C GLY A 73 23.76 5.70 -9.00
#